data_AF-Q47EQ8-F1
#
_entry.id   AF-Q47EQ8-F1
#
_cell.length_a   1.000
_cell.length_b   1.000
_cell.length_c   1.000
_cell.angle_alpha   90.00
_cell.angle_beta   90.00
_cell.angle_gamma   90.00
#
_symmetry.space_group_name_H-M   'P 1'
#
loop_
_entity.id
_entity.type
_entity.pdbx_description
1 polymer ?
#
loop_
_entity_poly.entity_id
_entity_poly.type
_entity_poly.pdbx_seq_one_letter_code
_entity_poly.pdbx_strand_id
1 'polypeptide(L)'
;MKRIDIDSAIRLHTQWRRQFLNAFAGGAYADMPLSEHRGCTLGKMLNDAQGTYVASPEYKELVAIHDRFHALANDIVDLSNNGLGDSADLLLPELNEASHQLVGHLDKLREQR
;
A
#
# COMPACT_ATOMS: atom_id res chain seq x y z
N MET A 1 -14.58 18.73 5.48
CA MET A 1 -13.96 17.45 5.03
C MET A 1 -12.58 17.75 4.46
N LYS A 2 -11.51 17.22 5.06
CA LYS A 2 -10.21 17.21 4.36
C LYS A 2 -10.35 16.24 3.19
N ARG A 3 -10.30 16.77 1.96
CA ARG A 3 -10.25 15.95 0.74
C ARG A 3 -8.92 15.18 0.76
N ILE A 4 -8.97 13.87 0.50
CA ILE A 4 -7.77 13.04 0.30
C ILE A 4 -6.91 13.68 -0.80
N ASP A 5 -5.61 13.89 -0.58
CA ASP A 5 -4.71 14.32 -1.64
C ASP A 5 -4.31 13.09 -2.47
N ILE A 6 -5.07 12.86 -3.54
CA ILE A 6 -4.99 11.64 -4.35
C ILE A 6 -3.65 11.57 -5.09
N ASP A 7 -3.19 12.69 -5.68
CA ASP A 7 -1.95 12.71 -6.46
C ASP A 7 -0.74 12.47 -5.57
N SER A 8 -0.71 13.06 -4.37
CA SER A 8 0.32 12.76 -3.38
C SER A 8 0.27 11.29 -2.93
N ALA A 9 -0.93 10.72 -2.72
CA ALA A 9 -1.07 9.32 -2.30
C ALA A 9 -0.53 8.34 -3.35
N ILE A 10 -0.87 8.53 -4.62
CA ILE A 10 -0.38 7.71 -5.75
C ILE A 10 1.15 7.82 -5.85
N ARG A 11 1.68 9.05 -5.82
CA ARG A 11 3.12 9.29 -5.92
C ARG A 11 3.89 8.60 -4.81
N LEU A 12 3.42 8.72 -3.56
CA LEU A 12 4.07 8.13 -2.40
C LEU A 12 4.07 6.60 -2.45
N HIS A 13 2.94 5.96 -2.79
CA HIS A 13 2.87 4.49 -2.88
C HIS A 13 3.72 3.93 -4.03
N THR A 14 3.71 4.60 -5.19
CA THR A 14 4.54 4.20 -6.32
C THR A 14 6.04 4.31 -5.98
N GLN A 15 6.43 5.40 -5.31
CA GLN A 15 7.81 5.60 -4.85
C GLN A 15 8.21 4.54 -3.83
N TRP A 16 7.37 4.31 -2.82
CA TRP A 16 7.61 3.34 -1.75
C TRP A 16 7.75 1.93 -2.34
N ARG A 17 6.84 1.50 -3.23
CA ARG A 17 6.92 0.18 -3.88
C ARG A 17 8.23 -0.01 -4.60
N ARG A 18 8.68 0.99 -5.36
CA ARG A 18 9.96 0.91 -6.08
C ARG A 18 11.14 0.76 -5.11
N GLN A 19 11.16 1.52 -4.02
CA GLN A 19 12.21 1.40 -2.99
C GLN A 19 12.19 0.01 -2.34
N PHE A 20 11.00 -0.48 -2.01
CA PHE A 20 10.79 -1.81 -1.43
C PHE A 20 11.33 -2.93 -2.33
N LEU A 21 10.93 -2.95 -3.61
CA LEU A 21 11.38 -3.96 -4.57
C LEU A 21 12.89 -3.89 -4.83
N ASN A 22 13.48 -2.70 -4.86
CA ASN A 22 14.92 -2.54 -5.03
C ASN A 22 15.71 -3.06 -3.82
N ALA A 23 15.24 -2.78 -2.60
CA ALA A 23 15.87 -3.28 -1.38
C ALA A 23 15.76 -4.81 -1.30
N PHE A 24 14.59 -5.35 -1.64
CA PHE A 24 14.37 -6.79 -1.71
C PHE A 24 15.33 -7.47 -2.71
N ALA A 25 15.40 -6.97 -3.94
CA ALA A 25 16.28 -7.52 -4.99
C ALA A 25 17.77 -7.40 -4.64
N GLY A 26 18.15 -6.39 -3.85
CA GLY A 26 19.52 -6.22 -3.35
C GLY A 26 19.87 -7.10 -2.15
N GLY A 27 18.93 -7.87 -1.60
CA GLY A 27 19.10 -8.62 -0.35
C GLY A 27 19.30 -7.73 0.88
N ALA A 28 19.02 -6.44 0.76
CA ALA A 28 19.19 -5.44 1.82
C ALA A 28 17.95 -5.41 2.72
N TYR A 29 17.59 -6.56 3.31
CA TYR A 29 16.34 -6.72 4.05
C TYR A 29 16.25 -5.83 5.29
N ALA A 30 17.39 -5.58 5.95
CA ALA A 30 17.49 -4.62 7.05
C ALA A 30 17.19 -3.17 6.64
N ASP A 31 17.36 -2.85 5.35
CA ASP A 31 17.10 -1.54 4.77
C ASP A 31 15.75 -1.46 4.03
N MET A 32 14.94 -2.54 4.07
CA MET A 32 13.61 -2.52 3.47
C MET A 32 12.74 -1.48 4.20
N PRO A 33 12.05 -0.61 3.45
CA PRO A 33 11.23 0.42 4.07
C PRO A 33 10.09 -0.23 4.84
N LEU A 34 9.88 0.21 6.09
CA LEU A 34 8.78 -0.28 6.92
C LEU A 34 7.45 -0.06 6.20
N SER A 35 6.62 -1.10 6.19
CA SER A 35 5.26 -1.08 5.65
C SER A 35 4.23 -0.69 6.72
N GLU A 36 4.64 -0.03 7.80
CA GLU A 36 3.73 0.29 8.89
C GLU A 36 2.55 1.14 8.38
N HIS A 37 1.40 0.48 8.29
CA HIS A 37 0.11 1.02 7.89
C HIS A 37 -0.24 2.31 8.66
N ARG A 38 0.23 2.42 9.91
CA ARG A 38 0.00 3.58 10.80
C ARG A 38 0.87 4.79 10.45
N GLY A 39 2.01 4.57 9.79
CA GLY A 39 2.87 5.63 9.27
C GLY A 39 2.40 6.18 7.92
N CYS A 40 1.64 5.39 7.16
CA CYS A 40 1.17 5.75 5.83
C CYS A 40 0.26 7.00 5.84
N THR A 41 0.64 8.01 5.06
CA THR A 41 -0.14 9.25 4.91
C THR A 41 -1.55 8.96 4.37
N LEU A 42 -1.70 8.01 3.44
CA LEU A 42 -3.01 7.61 2.93
C LEU A 42 -3.82 6.89 4.03
N GLY A 43 -3.22 5.95 4.76
CA GLY A 43 -3.88 5.28 5.88
C GLY A 43 -4.43 6.26 6.93
N LYS A 44 -3.67 7.31 7.27
CA LYS A 44 -4.16 8.40 8.14
C LYS A 44 -5.34 9.15 7.53
N MET A 45 -5.25 9.52 6.26
CA MET A 45 -6.34 10.22 5.56
C MET A 45 -7.61 9.37 5.43
N LEU A 46 -7.47 8.06 5.25
CA LEU A 46 -8.59 7.13 5.25
C LEU A 46 -9.23 7.10 6.65
N ASN A 47 -8.45 6.85 7.70
CA ASN A 47 -8.98 6.83 9.08
C ASN A 47 -9.64 8.16 9.51
N ASP A 48 -9.14 9.29 9.03
CA ASP A 48 -9.68 10.62 9.34
C ASP A 48 -10.87 11.03 8.46
N ALA A 49 -11.23 10.24 7.43
CA ALA A 49 -12.34 10.55 6.55
C ALA A 49 -13.69 10.45 7.28
N GLN A 50 -14.61 11.35 6.97
CA GLN A 50 -15.94 11.43 7.59
C GLN A 50 -17.01 11.73 6.56
N GLY A 51 -18.28 11.44 6.90
CA GLY A 51 -19.45 11.67 6.06
C GLY A 51 -20.01 10.39 5.45
N THR A 52 -21.07 10.49 4.64
CA THR A 52 -21.77 9.33 4.06
C THR A 52 -20.90 8.54 3.07
N TYR A 53 -19.91 9.19 2.46
CA TYR A 53 -18.99 8.56 1.50
C TYR A 53 -18.15 7.42 2.12
N VAL A 54 -17.83 7.47 3.42
CA VAL A 54 -17.07 6.37 4.08
C VAL A 54 -17.89 5.07 4.19
N ALA A 55 -19.21 5.16 4.06
CA ALA A 55 -20.08 3.99 4.05
C ALA A 55 -20.18 3.34 2.67
N SER A 56 -19.69 4.01 1.61
CA SER A 56 -19.82 3.53 0.24
C SER A 56 -18.99 2.25 0.01
N PRO A 57 -19.44 1.35 -0.88
CA PRO A 57 -18.68 0.15 -1.23
C PRO A 57 -17.27 0.46 -1.75
N GLU A 58 -17.15 1.51 -2.58
CA GLU A 58 -15.88 1.89 -3.22
C GLU A 58 -14.84 2.34 -2.19
N TYR A 59 -15.29 3.05 -1.14
CA TYR A 59 -14.43 3.49 -0.06
C TYR A 59 -13.95 2.31 0.78
N LYS A 60 -14.86 1.38 1.12
CA LYS A 60 -14.50 0.16 1.88
C LYS A 60 -13.55 -0.75 1.10
N GLU A 61 -13.75 -0.86 -0.20
CA GLU A 61 -12.86 -1.61 -1.10
C GLU A 61 -11.47 -0.97 -1.15
N LEU A 62 -11.38 0.36 -1.26
CA LEU A 62 -10.10 1.07 -1.19
C LEU A 62 -9.35 0.78 0.12
N VAL A 63 -10.05 0.84 1.26
CA VAL A 63 -9.47 0.52 2.58
C VAL A 63 -8.97 -0.93 2.60
N ALA A 64 -9.79 -1.89 2.16
CA ALA A 64 -9.40 -3.30 2.15
C ALA A 64 -8.18 -3.59 1.26
N ILE A 65 -8.08 -2.96 0.08
CA ILE A 65 -6.93 -3.08 -0.81
C ILE A 65 -5.67 -2.49 -0.17
N HIS A 66 -5.80 -1.32 0.48
CA HIS A 66 -4.71 -0.67 1.20
C HIS A 66 -4.19 -1.53 2.37
N ASP A 67 -5.09 -2.09 3.17
CA ASP A 67 -4.77 -2.99 4.27
C ASP A 67 -4.04 -4.23 3.76
N ARG A 68 -4.55 -4.86 2.70
CA ARG A 68 -3.94 -6.04 2.07
C ARG A 68 -2.54 -5.74 1.53
N PHE A 69 -2.36 -4.60 0.86
CA PHE A 69 -1.05 -4.18 0.35
C PHE A 69 -0.01 -4.11 1.47
N HIS A 70 -0.37 -3.48 2.59
CA HIS A 70 0.54 -3.35 3.72
C HIS A 70 0.80 -4.68 4.44
N ALA A 71 -0.22 -5.56 4.55
CA ALA A 71 -0.06 -6.89 5.12
C ALA A 71 0.94 -7.74 4.31
N LEU A 72 0.77 -7.81 2.98
CA LEU A 72 1.69 -8.53 2.09
C LEU A 72 3.13 -8.05 2.24
N ALA A 73 3.33 -6.73 2.32
CA ALA A 73 4.65 -6.16 2.49
C ALA A 73 5.27 -6.50 3.87
N ASN A 74 4.48 -6.56 4.94
CA ASN A 74 4.96 -7.03 6.24
C ASN A 74 5.36 -8.51 6.18
N ASP A 75 4.53 -9.36 5.58
CA ASP A 75 4.81 -10.78 5.43
C ASP A 75 6.11 -11.03 4.62
N ILE A 76 6.33 -10.25 3.55
CA ILE A 76 7.57 -10.30 2.77
C ILE A 76 8.78 -9.94 3.64
N VAL A 77 8.68 -8.86 4.43
CA VAL A 77 9.78 -8.41 5.31
C VAL A 77 10.07 -9.46 6.39
N ASP A 78 9.03 -10.02 7.00
CA ASP A 78 9.17 -11.06 8.01
C ASP A 78 9.83 -12.32 7.43
N LEU A 79 9.36 -12.81 6.28
CA LEU A 79 9.99 -13.94 5.59
C LEU A 79 11.46 -13.66 5.25
N SER A 80 11.75 -12.46 4.73
CA SER A 80 13.12 -12.07 4.34
C SER A 80 14.06 -12.00 5.55
N ASN A 81 13.61 -11.40 6.65
CA ASN A 81 14.37 -11.33 7.90
C ASN A 81 14.62 -12.70 8.54
N ASN A 82 13.77 -13.68 8.26
CA ASN A 82 13.94 -15.07 8.71
C ASN A 82 14.72 -15.94 7.71
N GLY A 83 15.32 -15.35 6.67
CA GLY A 83 16.11 -16.06 5.66
C GLY A 83 15.28 -16.86 4.65
N LEU A 84 13.98 -16.61 4.57
CA LEU A 84 13.02 -17.28 3.67
C LEU A 84 12.75 -16.44 2.42
N GLY A 85 13.81 -15.94 1.78
CA GLY A 85 13.72 -15.08 0.58
C GLY A 85 12.91 -15.71 -0.55
N ASP A 86 13.12 -17.00 -0.84
CA ASP A 86 12.36 -17.72 -1.88
C ASP A 86 10.84 -17.76 -1.60
N SER A 87 10.45 -17.80 -0.32
CA SER A 87 9.02 -17.75 0.05
C SER A 87 8.47 -16.33 -0.07
N ALA A 88 9.29 -15.33 0.24
CA ALA A 88 8.93 -13.92 0.09
C ALA A 88 8.75 -13.54 -1.39
N ASP A 89 9.55 -14.12 -2.29
CA ASP A 89 9.44 -13.95 -3.75
C ASP A 89 8.04 -14.33 -4.27
N LEU A 90 7.44 -15.38 -3.71
CA LEU A 90 6.10 -15.85 -4.11
C LEU A 90 5.00 -14.82 -3.82
N LEU A 91 5.23 -13.89 -2.89
CA LEU A 91 4.27 -12.84 -2.52
C LEU A 91 4.42 -11.57 -3.37
N LEU A 92 5.53 -11.40 -4.09
CA LEU A 92 5.78 -10.20 -4.91
C LEU A 92 4.72 -9.96 -6.00
N PRO A 93 4.21 -10.99 -6.73
CA PRO A 93 3.13 -10.78 -7.69
C PRO A 93 1.86 -10.23 -7.04
N GLU A 94 1.50 -10.72 -5.85
CA GLU A 94 0.32 -10.26 -5.11
C GLU A 94 0.49 -8.82 -4.60
N LEU A 95 1.68 -8.48 -4.10
CA LEU A 95 2.00 -7.11 -3.68
C LEU A 95 1.86 -6.14 -4.86
N ASN A 96 2.37 -6.53 -6.03
CA ASN A 96 2.29 -5.72 -7.25
C ASN A 96 0.84 -5.52 -7.71
N GLU A 97 0.03 -6.58 -7.69
CA GLU A 97 -1.38 -6.51 -8.01
C GLU A 97 -2.14 -5.60 -7.05
N ALA A 98 -1.96 -5.78 -5.74
CA ALA A 98 -2.59 -4.92 -4.72
C ALA A 98 -2.19 -3.45 -4.90
N SER A 99 -0.94 -3.18 -5.27
CA SER A 99 -0.48 -1.83 -5.60
C SER A 99 -1.18 -1.24 -6.83
N HIS A 100 -1.33 -2.01 -7.91
CA HIS A 100 -2.04 -1.54 -9.10
C HIS A 100 -3.52 -1.30 -8.83
N GLN A 101 -4.17 -2.18 -8.07
CA GLN A 101 -5.55 -2.01 -7.63
C GLN A 101 -5.71 -0.74 -6.79
N LEU A 102 -4.80 -0.49 -5.84
CA LEU A 102 -4.82 0.70 -5.01
C LEU A 102 -4.76 1.98 -5.85
N VAL A 103 -3.81 2.06 -6.79
CA VAL A 103 -3.67 3.21 -7.70
C VAL A 103 -4.91 3.36 -8.58
N GLY A 104 -5.43 2.29 -9.15
CA GLY A 104 -6.62 2.32 -9.99
C GLY A 104 -7.87 2.79 -9.24
N HIS A 105 -8.04 2.40 -7.97
CA HIS A 105 -9.13 2.91 -7.13
C HIS A 105 -8.95 4.40 -6.82
N LEU A 106 -7.73 4.83 -6.47
CA LEU A 106 -7.43 6.25 -6.24
C LEU A 106 -7.70 7.09 -7.50
N ASP A 107 -7.35 6.60 -8.68
CA ASP A 107 -7.63 7.26 -9.96
C ASP A 107 -9.14 7.38 -10.22
N LYS A 108 -9.93 6.33 -10.00
CA LYS A 108 -11.40 6.39 -10.11
C LYS A 108 -12.00 7.45 -9.17
N LEU A 109 -11.47 7.57 -7.95
CA LEU A 109 -11.92 8.60 -7.00
C LEU A 109 -11.53 10.01 -7.43
N ARG A 110 -10.47 10.17 -8.22
CA ARG A 110 -10.09 11.46 -8.82
C ARG A 110 -11.10 11.90 -9.88
N GLU A 111 -11.59 10.97 -10.69
CA GLU A 111 -12.56 11.24 -11.77
C GLU A 111 -13.95 11.61 -11.24
N GLN A 112 -14.29 11.20 -10.02
CA GLN A 112 -15.59 11.48 -9.38
C GLN A 112 -15.64 12.81 -8.62
N ARG A 113 -14.57 13.63 -8.65
CA ARG A 113 -14.44 14.89 -7.90
C ARG A 113 -14.91 16.13 -8.63
#